data_AF-A0A8C8A9E3-F1
#
_entry.id   AF-A0A8C8A9E3-F1
#
_cell.length_a   1.000
_cell.length_b   1.000
_cell.length_c   1.000
_cell.angle_alpha   90.00
_cell.angle_beta   90.00
_cell.angle_gamma   90.00
#
_symmetry.space_group_name_H-M   'P 1'
#
loop_
_entity.id
_entity.type
_entity.pdbx_description
1 polymer ?
#
loop_
_entity_poly.entity_id
_entity_poly.type
_entity_poly.pdbx_seq_one_letter_code
_entity_poly.pdbx_strand_id
1 'polypeptide(L)'
;MDLDMQCEEISPSRWAELLTKVLLLFSSFRLDDCNLSRSNCEDLCSVISMNPSLTELKLNNNELGDAGIECLGCPSATMDQEL
;
A
#
# COMPACT_ATOMS: atom_id res chain seq x y z
N MET A 1 12.84 7.41 9.57
CA MET A 1 12.80 8.07 8.25
C MET A 1 11.46 7.66 7.72
N ASP A 2 10.58 8.63 7.55
CA ASP A 2 9.14 8.42 7.45
C ASP A 2 8.70 9.18 6.21
N LEU A 3 7.90 8.54 5.36
CA LEU A 3 7.33 9.19 4.19
C LEU A 3 5.93 9.67 4.53
N ASP A 4 5.73 10.98 4.56
CA ASP A 4 4.42 11.60 4.73
C ASP A 4 3.99 12.21 3.38
N MET A 5 2.93 11.64 2.81
CA MET A 5 2.31 12.10 1.57
C MET A 5 0.85 12.43 1.84
N GLN A 6 0.54 13.71 1.69
CA GLN A 6 -0.80 14.27 1.74
C GLN A 6 -1.08 14.79 0.32
N CYS A 7 -1.86 14.04 -0.46
CA CYS A 7 -2.12 14.36 -1.87
C CYS A 7 -3.57 14.06 -2.18
N GLU A 8 -4.27 14.91 -2.94
CA GLU A 8 -5.65 14.64 -3.40
C GLU A 8 -5.72 13.59 -4.54
N GLU A 9 -4.63 13.38 -5.28
CA GLU A 9 -4.59 12.37 -6.36
C GLU A 9 -3.13 11.98 -6.68
N ILE A 10 -2.79 10.69 -6.53
CA ILE A 10 -1.50 10.17 -6.99
C ILE A 10 -1.67 9.64 -8.41
N SER A 11 -0.98 10.25 -9.38
CA SER A 11 -0.95 9.73 -10.75
C SER A 11 -0.33 8.32 -10.79
N PRO A 12 -0.79 7.42 -11.68
CA PRO A 12 -0.29 6.04 -11.76
C PRO A 12 1.24 5.95 -11.95
N SER A 13 1.83 6.88 -12.70
CA SER A 13 3.28 6.97 -12.90
C SER A 13 4.03 7.24 -11.60
N ARG A 14 3.49 8.18 -10.79
CA ARG A 14 4.05 8.54 -9.48
C ARG A 14 3.89 7.37 -8.52
N TRP A 15 2.74 6.69 -8.54
CA TRP A 15 2.47 5.49 -7.74
C TRP A 15 3.51 4.39 -8.00
N ALA A 16 3.77 4.05 -9.27
CA ALA A 16 4.75 3.02 -9.62
C ALA A 16 6.18 3.36 -9.14
N GLU A 17 6.58 4.65 -9.25
CA GLU A 17 7.88 5.08 -8.73
C GLU A 17 7.96 4.99 -7.21
N LEU A 18 6.90 5.39 -6.50
CA LEU A 18 6.81 5.26 -5.05
C LEU A 18 6.89 3.80 -4.62
N LEU A 19 6.12 2.93 -5.28
CA LEU A 19 6.02 1.52 -4.94
C LEU A 19 7.37 0.81 -4.98
N THR A 20 8.14 1.07 -6.04
CA THR A 20 9.35 0.30 -6.34
C THR A 20 10.58 0.86 -5.64
N LYS A 21 10.66 2.18 -5.47
CA LYS A 21 11.86 2.85 -4.97
C LYS A 21 11.72 3.32 -3.54
N VAL A 22 10.54 3.77 -3.15
CA VAL A 22 10.35 4.49 -1.89
C VAL A 22 9.74 3.55 -0.88
N LEU A 23 8.68 2.80 -1.21
CA LEU A 23 7.99 1.94 -0.26
C LEU A 23 8.85 0.80 0.33
N LEU A 24 9.93 0.39 -0.34
CA LEU A 24 10.87 -0.64 0.14
C LEU A 24 12.00 -0.10 1.03
N LEU A 25 12.20 1.23 1.07
CA LEU A 25 13.33 1.84 1.78
C LEU A 25 12.96 2.44 3.13
N PHE A 26 11.68 2.67 3.41
CA PHE A 26 11.23 3.26 4.67
C PHE A 26 10.46 2.22 5.48
N SER A 27 10.48 2.43 6.79
CA SER A 27 9.76 1.63 7.78
C SER A 27 8.36 2.17 8.05
N SER A 28 8.03 3.35 7.54
CA SER A 28 6.78 4.04 7.82
C SER A 28 6.31 4.89 6.63
N PHE A 29 5.07 4.67 6.22
CA PHE A 29 4.42 5.41 5.13
C PHE A 29 3.07 5.93 5.56
N ARG A 30 2.81 7.19 5.24
CA ARG A 30 1.52 7.85 5.44
C ARG A 30 1.01 8.40 4.12
N LEU A 31 -0.11 7.83 3.68
CA LEU A 31 -0.87 8.20 2.49
C LEU A 31 -2.24 8.68 2.96
N ASP A 32 -2.32 9.96 3.31
CA ASP A 32 -3.56 10.59 3.76
C ASP A 32 -4.27 11.18 2.53
N ASP A 33 -5.56 10.90 2.38
CA ASP A 33 -6.45 11.48 1.34
C ASP A 33 -6.02 11.24 -0.11
N CYS A 34 -5.22 10.19 -0.36
CA CYS A 34 -4.59 9.89 -1.66
C CYS A 34 -5.50 9.28 -2.73
N ASN A 35 -6.82 9.28 -2.48
CA ASN A 35 -7.84 8.70 -3.34
C ASN A 35 -7.49 7.29 -3.84
N LEU A 36 -6.94 6.47 -2.94
CA LEU A 36 -6.46 5.13 -3.27
C LEU A 36 -7.63 4.23 -3.69
N SER A 37 -7.40 3.44 -4.74
CA SER A 37 -8.34 2.45 -5.24
C SER A 37 -7.98 1.04 -4.76
N ARG A 38 -8.86 0.05 -5.00
CA ARG A 38 -8.59 -1.37 -4.69
C ARG A 38 -7.27 -1.85 -5.30
N SER A 39 -6.96 -1.46 -6.54
CA SER A 39 -5.71 -1.86 -7.19
C SER A 39 -4.47 -1.33 -6.45
N ASN A 40 -4.56 -0.12 -5.88
CA ASN A 40 -3.48 0.42 -5.05
C ASN A 40 -3.33 -0.38 -3.75
N CYS A 41 -4.41 -0.91 -3.16
CA CYS A 41 -4.32 -1.82 -2.01
C CYS A 41 -3.62 -3.14 -2.34
N GLU A 42 -3.88 -3.72 -3.51
CA GLU A 42 -3.20 -4.94 -3.97
C GLU A 42 -1.70 -4.72 -4.13
N ASP A 43 -1.31 -3.60 -4.76
CA ASP A 43 0.10 -3.20 -4.87
C ASP A 43 0.75 -3.00 -3.49
N LEU A 44 0.08 -2.30 -2.58
CA LEU A 44 0.54 -2.11 -1.20
C LEU A 44 0.70 -3.43 -0.48
N CYS A 45 -0.24 -4.38 -0.63
CA CYS A 45 -0.17 -5.70 -0.04
C CYS A 45 1.09 -6.46 -0.49
N SER A 46 1.38 -6.42 -1.81
CA SER A 46 2.60 -7.01 -2.34
C SER A 46 3.85 -6.36 -1.73
N VAL A 47 3.86 -5.05 -1.55
CA VAL A 47 5.01 -4.33 -0.97
C VAL A 47 5.17 -4.59 0.52
N ILE A 48 4.08 -4.63 1.28
CA ILE A 48 4.09 -5.01 2.70
C ILE A 48 4.69 -6.42 2.83
N SER A 49 4.29 -7.35 1.94
CA SER A 49 4.85 -8.70 1.92
C SER A 49 6.33 -8.75 1.53
N MET A 50 6.81 -7.80 0.72
CA MET A 50 8.22 -7.73 0.28
C MET A 50 9.11 -6.92 1.23
N ASN A 51 8.54 -6.02 2.03
CA ASN A 51 9.25 -5.14 2.95
C ASN A 51 9.05 -5.59 4.42
N PRO A 52 9.90 -6.48 4.95
CA PRO A 52 9.83 -6.90 6.34
C PRO A 52 10.23 -5.80 7.34
N SER A 53 10.74 -4.66 6.87
CA SER A 53 11.12 -3.51 7.71
C SER A 53 9.98 -2.52 7.88
N LEU A 54 8.85 -2.71 7.18
CA LEU A 54 7.68 -1.86 7.31
C LEU A 54 7.01 -2.09 8.67
N THR A 55 7.04 -1.07 9.51
CA THR A 55 6.45 -1.07 10.85
C THR A 55 5.14 -0.30 10.92
N GLU A 56 4.92 0.67 10.04
CA GLU A 56 3.74 1.54 10.11
C GLU A 56 3.22 1.94 8.71
N LEU A 57 1.93 1.73 8.47
CA LEU A 57 1.25 2.17 7.25
C LEU A 57 -0.03 2.90 7.65
N LYS A 58 -0.12 4.17 7.28
CA LYS A 58 -1.29 5.03 7.53
C LYS A 58 -1.97 5.37 6.22
N LEU A 59 -3.24 4.97 6.07
CA LEU A 59 -4.05 5.19 4.87
C LEU A 59 -5.32 6.00 5.18
N ASN A 60 -5.23 6.98 6.08
CA ASN A 60 -6.41 7.72 6.51
C ASN A 60 -7.05 8.48 5.33
N ASN A 61 -8.35 8.76 5.44
CA ASN A 61 -9.11 9.46 4.41
C ASN A 61 -9.06 8.82 3.01
N ASN A 62 -8.75 7.53 2.90
CA ASN A 62 -8.95 6.80 1.64
C ASN A 62 -10.26 6.02 1.68
N GLU A 63 -11.06 6.13 0.63
CA GLU A 63 -12.33 5.40 0.46
C GLU A 63 -12.09 3.94 0.01
N LEU A 64 -11.22 3.22 0.72
CA LEU A 64 -10.84 1.84 0.40
C LEU A 64 -12.00 0.85 0.59
N GLY A 65 -12.97 1.20 1.43
CA GLY A 65 -14.02 0.31 1.90
C GLY A 65 -13.49 -0.93 2.61
N ASP A 66 -14.39 -1.84 2.98
CA ASP A 66 -14.00 -3.07 3.70
C ASP A 66 -13.05 -3.93 2.87
N ALA A 67 -13.30 -4.05 1.56
CA ALA A 67 -12.49 -4.88 0.67
C ALA A 67 -11.05 -4.39 0.49
N GLY A 68 -10.81 -3.07 0.51
CA GLY A 68 -9.45 -2.53 0.43
C GLY A 68 -8.67 -2.74 1.72
N ILE A 69 -9.34 -2.66 2.87
CA ILE A 69 -8.73 -2.97 4.18
C ILE A 69 -8.47 -4.48 4.30
N GLU A 70 -9.41 -5.31 3.85
CA GLU A 70 -9.26 -6.78 3.84
C GLU A 70 -8.05 -7.19 2.99
N CYS A 71 -7.82 -6.53 1.85
CA CYS A 71 -6.67 -6.76 0.98
C CYS A 71 -5.33 -6.45 1.67
N LEU A 72 -5.26 -5.36 2.47
CA LEU A 72 -4.06 -4.97 3.22
C LEU A 72 -3.84 -5.80 4.49
N GLY A 73 -4.93 -6.21 5.12
CA GLY A 73 -4.95 -6.93 6.39
C GLY A 73 -4.84 -8.45 6.25
N CYS A 74 -4.90 -8.99 5.03
CA CYS A 74 -4.84 -10.44 4.83
C CYS A 74 -3.39 -10.92 4.70
N PRO A 75 -2.85 -11.72 5.64
CA PRO A 75 -1.55 -12.37 5.51
C PRO A 75 -1.55 -13.57 4.53
N SER A 76 -2.24 -13.45 3.39
CA SER A 76 -2.49 -14.54 2.43
C SER A 76 -2.00 -14.14 1.03
N ALA A 77 -1.07 -14.80 0.35
CA ALA A 77 -0.39 -16.07 0.62
C ALA A 77 -1.27 -17.18 1.22
N THR A 78 -2.50 -17.35 0.74
CA THR A 78 -3.11 -18.68 0.69
C THR A 78 -3.38 -19.00 -0.76
N MET A 79 -2.43 -19.79 -1.28
CA MET A 79 -2.49 -20.68 -2.45
C MET A 79 -3.71 -20.51 -3.38
N ASP A 80 -3.50 -19.80 -4.48
CA ASP A 80 -3.96 -20.32 -5.77
C ASP A 80 -2.73 -20.75 -6.56
N GLN A 81 -2.27 -21.99 -6.29
CA GLN A 81 -1.48 -22.83 -7.19
C GLN A 81 -1.45 -24.25 -6.59
N GLU A 82 -2.43 -25.08 -6.93
CA GLU A 82 -2.30 -26.49 -7.37
C GLU A 82 -3.68 -27.15 -7.49
N LEU A 83 -4.17 -27.29 -8.72
CA LEU A 83 -4.75 -28.54 -9.23
C LEU A 83 -4.36 -28.72 -10.70
#